data_AF-A0A4Y2CHJ4-F1
#
_entry.id   AF-A0A4Y2CHJ4-F1
#
_cell.length_a   1.000
_cell.length_b   1.000
_cell.length_c   1.000
_cell.angle_alpha   90.00
_cell.angle_beta   90.00
_cell.angle_gamma   90.00
#
_symmetry.space_group_name_H-M   'P 1'
#
loop_
_entity.id
_entity.type
_entity.pdbx_description
1 polymer ?
#
loop_
_entity_poly.entity_id
_entity_poly.type
_entity_poly.pdbx_seq_one_letter_code
_entity_poly.pdbx_strand_id
1 'polypeptide(L)' 'HPGYFGKVGMRNFHLKKNQKYMPIINIDKLWSLVSEKTRLQYKDHPEGKAPVIDVVNAVSITFHAAVIQ' A
#
# COMPACT_ATOMS: atom_id res chain seq x y z
N HIS A 1 -24.16 -3.54 -26.01
CA HIS A 1 -22.95 -3.47 -25.17
C HIS A 1 -21.82 -4.25 -25.81
N PRO A 2 -20.77 -3.57 -26.28
CA PRO A 2 -19.55 -4.24 -26.75
C PRO A 2 -19.01 -5.18 -25.65
N GLY A 3 -18.65 -6.41 -26.01
CA GLY A 3 -18.05 -7.40 -25.10
C GLY A 3 -19.02 -8.25 -24.26
N TYR A 4 -20.33 -8.09 -24.42
CA TYR A 4 -21.31 -8.84 -23.62
C TYR A 4 -21.45 -10.32 -24.04
N PHE A 5 -21.44 -10.59 -25.35
CA PHE A 5 -21.48 -11.95 -25.89
C PHE A 5 -20.08 -12.39 -26.32
N GLY A 6 -19.70 -13.62 -25.96
CA GLY A 6 -18.43 -14.23 -26.30
C GLY A 6 -17.75 -14.89 -25.10
N LYS A 7 -16.83 -15.83 -25.36
CA LYS A 7 -15.98 -16.45 -24.34
C LYS A 7 -14.57 -15.88 -24.47
N VAL A 8 -14.04 -15.31 -23.39
CA VAL A 8 -12.72 -14.66 -23.36
C VAL A 8 -11.90 -15.19 -22.18
N GLY A 9 -10.61 -15.41 -22.40
CA GLY A 9 -9.66 -15.80 -21.36
C GLY A 9 -9.76 -17.26 -20.90
N MET A 10 -8.97 -17.59 -19.87
CA MET A 10 -8.90 -18.93 -19.27
C MET A 10 -9.62 -18.96 -17.93
N ARG A 11 -10.36 -20.06 -17.66
CA ARG A 11 -11.05 -20.26 -16.38
C ARG A 11 -10.05 -20.70 -15.30
N ASN A 12 -9.97 -19.96 -14.21
CA ASN A 12 -9.17 -20.32 -13.03
C ASN A 12 -10.08 -20.99 -11.98
N PHE A 13 -9.92 -22.30 -11.78
CA PHE A 13 -10.67 -23.06 -10.77
C PHE A 13 -9.99 -22.96 -9.40
N HIS A 14 -10.77 -22.93 -8.31
CA HIS A 14 -10.26 -22.82 -6.93
C HIS A 14 -9.32 -21.62 -6.71
N LEU A 15 -9.74 -20.45 -7.21
CA LEU A 15 -8.96 -19.22 -7.08
C LEU A 15 -8.78 -18.82 -5.60
N LYS A 16 -7.54 -18.91 -5.11
CA LYS A 16 -7.14 -18.40 -3.79
C LYS A 16 -6.74 -16.93 -3.90
N LYS A 17 -7.60 -16.02 -3.41
CA LYS A 17 -7.38 -14.56 -3.52
C LYS A 17 -6.12 -14.10 -2.78
N ASN A 18 -5.84 -14.66 -1.61
CA ASN A 18 -4.69 -14.26 -0.78
C ASN A 18 -3.34 -14.48 -1.48
N GLN A 19 -3.23 -15.50 -2.34
CA GLN A 19 -1.99 -15.77 -3.10
C GLN A 19 -1.72 -14.73 -4.19
N LYS A 20 -2.75 -14.01 -4.64
CA LYS A 20 -2.64 -12.95 -5.64
C LYS A 20 -2.64 -11.56 -5.02
N TYR A 21 -2.64 -11.46 -3.69
CA TYR A 21 -2.67 -10.18 -3.01
C TYR A 21 -1.30 -9.52 -3.10
N MET A 22 -1.21 -8.44 -3.89
CA MET A 22 0.01 -7.66 -4.12
C MET A 22 -0.36 -6.17 -4.20
N PRO A 23 -0.54 -5.49 -3.06
CA PRO A 23 -0.85 -4.06 -3.05
C PRO A 23 0.34 -3.26 -3.58
N ILE A 24 0.06 -2.19 -4.32
CA ILE A 24 1.06 -1.32 -4.96
C ILE A 24 0.93 0.08 -4.34
N ILE A 25 2.05 0.72 -4.05
CA ILE A 25 2.12 2.12 -3.62
C ILE A 25 3.07 2.91 -4.53
N ASN A 26 2.72 4.18 -4.77
CA ASN A 26 3.54 5.10 -5.55
C ASN A 26 4.48 5.92 -4.64
N ILE A 27 5.60 6.39 -5.19
CA ILE A 27 6.71 7.01 -4.43
C ILE A 27 6.28 8.35 -3.78
N ASP A 28 5.42 9.11 -4.46
CA ASP A 28 4.83 10.36 -3.96
C ASP A 28 4.10 10.19 -2.62
N LYS A 29 3.51 9.00 -2.39
CA LYS A 29 2.72 8.70 -1.20
C LYS A 29 3.56 8.18 -0.03
N LEU A 30 4.86 7.93 -0.18
CA LEU A 30 5.69 7.37 0.90
C LEU A 30 5.69 8.24 2.16
N TRP A 31 5.71 9.57 2.02
CA TRP A 31 5.68 10.49 3.16
C TRP A 31 4.34 10.54 3.88
N SER A 32 3.26 10.07 3.26
CA SER A 32 1.95 9.93 3.92
C SER A 32 1.87 8.72 4.86
N LEU A 33 2.82 7.77 4.74
CA LEU A 33 2.90 6.60 5.61
C LEU A 33 3.56 6.91 6.97
N VAL A 34 4.15 8.08 7.12
CA VAL A 34 4.88 8.51 8.32
C VAL A 34 4.14 9.68 8.95
N SER A 35 4.06 9.70 10.29
CA SER A 35 3.45 10.84 10.99
C SER A 35 4.28 12.11 10.81
N GLU A 36 3.62 13.27 10.80
CA GLU A 36 4.28 14.55 10.57
C GLU A 36 5.36 14.86 11.62
N LYS A 37 5.13 14.44 12.88
CA LYS A 37 6.10 14.56 13.98
C LYS A 37 7.43 13.87 13.64
N THR A 38 7.35 12.64 13.16
CA THR A 38 8.55 11.86 12.80
C THR A 38 9.24 12.49 11.60
N ARG A 39 8.49 12.95 10.59
CA ARG A 39 9.05 13.65 9.42
C ARG A 39 9.85 14.89 9.82
N LEU A 40 9.33 15.72 10.73
CA LEU A 40 10.01 16.93 11.20
C LEU A 40 11.25 16.60 12.02
N GLN A 41 11.20 15.58 12.88
CA GLN A 41 12.35 15.16 13.69
C GLN A 41 13.55 14.74 12.82
N TYR A 42 13.32 14.00 11.74
CA TYR A 42 14.39 13.55 10.85
C TYR A 42 14.84 14.64 9.86
N LYS A 43 14.01 15.65 9.60
CA LYS A 43 14.40 16.80 8.76
C LYS A 43 15.54 17.60 9.39
N ASP A 44 15.45 17.84 10.70
CA ASP A 44 16.37 18.72 11.43
C ASP A 44 17.41 17.92 12.24
N HIS A 45 17.56 16.62 11.98
CA HIS A 45 18.44 15.75 12.77
C HIS A 45 19.93 16.05 12.49
N PRO A 46 20.74 16.42 13.51
CA PRO A 46 22.10 16.90 13.31
C PRO A 46 23.06 15.84 12.73
N GLU A 47 22.78 14.55 12.99
CA GLU A 47 23.57 13.43 12.46
C GLU A 47 23.20 13.00 11.03
N GLY A 48 22.24 13.67 10.36
CA GLY A 48 21.88 13.37 8.97
C GLY A 48 21.28 11.97 8.75
N LYS A 49 20.67 11.37 9.77
CA LYS A 49 20.07 10.03 9.68
C LYS A 49 18.79 10.06 8.84
N ALA A 50 18.65 9.10 7.93
CA ALA A 50 17.47 8.94 7.08
C ALA A 50 16.38 8.09 7.77
N PRO A 51 15.08 8.42 7.58
CA PRO A 51 13.99 7.60 8.09
C PRO A 51 13.84 6.31 7.26
N VAL A 52 13.67 5.18 7.94
CA VAL A 52 13.35 3.89 7.32
C VAL A 52 11.84 3.69 7.35
N ILE A 53 11.23 3.51 6.17
CA ILE A 53 9.77 3.32 6.02
C ILE A 53 9.51 1.87 5.66
N ASP A 54 8.92 1.12 6.59
CA ASP A 54 8.40 -0.22 6.34
C ASP A 54 7.00 -0.15 5.73
N VAL A 55 6.93 -0.34 4.42
CA VAL A 55 5.69 -0.26 3.64
C VAL A 55 4.71 -1.40 3.94
N VAL A 56 5.16 -2.55 4.43
CA VAL A 56 4.29 -3.70 4.72
C VAL A 56 3.46 -3.39 5.97
N ASN A 57 4.14 -2.95 7.02
CA ASN A 57 3.50 -2.61 8.28
C ASN A 57 2.69 -1.30 8.18
N ALA A 58 3.22 -0.27 7.50
CA ALA A 58 2.53 1.02 7.40
C ALA A 58 1.23 0.96 6.58
N VAL A 59 1.22 0.18 5.50
CA VAL A 59 0.00 -0.05 4.70
C VAL A 59 -0.99 -0.92 5.50
N SER A 60 -0.52 -1.94 6.25
CA SER A 60 -1.40 -2.77 7.08
C SER A 60 -2.13 -1.98 8.19
N ILE A 61 -1.44 -1.03 8.83
CA ILE A 61 -2.00 -0.20 9.91
C ILE A 61 -3.03 0.81 9.37
N THR A 62 -2.76 1.42 8.21
CA THR A 62 -3.70 2.37 7.58
C THR A 62 -4.98 1.71 7.10
N PHE A 63 -4.92 0.45 6.64
CA PHE A 63 -6.13 -0.33 6.32
C PHE A 63 -6.98 -0.67 7.56
N HIS A 64 -6.39 -0.83 8.75
CA HIS A 64 -7.17 -1.07 9.97
C HIS A 64 -7.88 0.21 10.48
N ALA A 65 -7.26 1.37 10.34
CA ALA A 65 -7.87 2.65 10.73
C ALA A 65 -9.00 3.10 9.79
N ALA A 66 -8.94 2.73 8.51
CA ALA A 66 -9.94 3.11 7.51
C ALA A 66 -11.21 2.22 7.51
N VAL A 67 -11.25 1.13 8.28
CA VAL A 67 -12.41 0.23 8.39
C VAL A 67 -13.26 0.50 9.65
N ILE A 68 -12.81 1.39 10.55
CA ILE A 68 -13.55 1.79 11.76
C ILE A 68 -14.02 3.25 11.68
N GLN A 69 -14.52 3.67 10.50
CA GLN A 69 -15.42 4.82 10.39
C GLN A 69 -16.76 4.39 9.82
#